data_AF-A0A6A7LH33-F1
#
_entry.id   AF-A0A6A7LH33-F1
#
_cell.length_a   1.000
_cell.length_b   1.000
_cell.length_c   1.000
_cell.angle_alpha   90.00
_cell.angle_beta   90.00
_cell.angle_gamma   90.00
#
_symmetry.space_group_name_H-M   'P 1'
#
loop_
_entity.id
_entity.type
_entity.pdbx_description
1 polymer ?
#
loop_
_entity_poly.entity_id
_entity_poly.type
_entity_poly.pdbx_seq_one_letter_code
_entity_poly.pdbx_strand_id
1 'polypeptide(L)'
;MVLTRRDKEQLVIKLHQQGKTIREIAHAAHLSFSDIGMIIRRANGHDKDGDIETKDLKDKSTATKALFLFSVGKKPIEVAIELNLSASEVQSLLEEFWALNDHELAVVYNEVKAFLPSFLKLFHCLKERRVLDEKHIFKFLRYANYDLSDLMNRVQCLTNDVINLEGQKRNLLDKLILWNAQLSDLGRAIDIKNQQLKRMGK
;
A
#
# COMPACT_ATOMS: atom_id res chain seq x y z
N MET A 1 -64.31 -3.13 17.52
CA MET A 1 -63.04 -3.88 17.73
C MET A 1 -61.91 -2.93 17.36
N VAL A 2 -61.10 -2.50 18.33
CA VAL A 2 -59.99 -1.55 18.07
C VAL A 2 -58.86 -2.34 17.42
N LEU A 3 -58.68 -2.20 16.11
CA LEU A 3 -57.55 -2.81 15.40
C LEU A 3 -56.25 -2.27 16.00
N THR A 4 -55.34 -3.16 16.38
CA THR A 4 -54.03 -2.73 16.88
C THR A 4 -53.21 -2.12 15.73
N ARG A 5 -52.21 -1.30 16.07
CA ARG A 5 -51.37 -0.61 15.08
C ARG A 5 -50.76 -1.57 14.05
N ARG A 6 -50.35 -2.77 14.48
CA ARG A 6 -49.77 -3.82 13.62
C ARG A 6 -50.80 -4.41 12.64
N ASP A 7 -52.05 -4.58 13.08
CA ASP A 7 -53.12 -5.10 12.22
C ASP A 7 -53.44 -4.13 11.08
N LYS A 8 -53.39 -2.82 11.37
CA LYS A 8 -53.58 -1.77 10.36
C LYS A 8 -52.44 -1.74 9.34
N GLU A 9 -51.19 -1.92 9.79
CA GLU A 9 -50.03 -1.98 8.90
C GLU A 9 -50.11 -3.19 7.94
N GLN A 10 -50.48 -4.37 8.46
CA GLN A 10 -50.68 -5.55 7.62
C GLN A 10 -51.84 -5.38 6.63
N LEU A 11 -52.90 -4.68 7.03
CA LEU A 11 -54.03 -4.38 6.15
C LEU A 11 -53.61 -3.46 4.99
N VAL A 12 -52.79 -2.44 5.26
CA VAL A 12 -52.24 -1.54 4.22
C VAL A 12 -51.40 -2.33 3.21
N ILE A 13 -50.52 -3.21 3.68
CA ILE A 13 -49.65 -4.03 2.80
C ILE A 13 -50.50 -4.95 1.90
N LYS A 14 -51.49 -5.63 2.48
CA LYS A 14 -52.40 -6.52 1.72
C LYS A 14 -53.19 -5.75 0.66
N LEU A 15 -53.75 -4.59 1.00
CA LEU A 15 -54.55 -3.79 0.05
C LEU A 15 -53.67 -3.18 -1.05
N HIS A 16 -52.42 -2.83 -0.74
CA HIS A 16 -51.46 -2.35 -1.73
C HIS A 16 -51.06 -3.45 -2.72
N GLN A 17 -50.79 -4.67 -2.23
CA GLN A 17 -50.51 -5.84 -3.09
C GLN A 17 -51.70 -6.22 -3.99
N GLN A 18 -52.93 -5.93 -3.55
CA GLN A 18 -54.15 -6.11 -4.34
C GLN A 18 -54.37 -5.00 -5.39
N GLY A 19 -53.44 -4.05 -5.53
CA GLY A 19 -53.52 -2.98 -6.52
C GLY A 19 -54.49 -1.84 -6.16
N LYS A 20 -54.97 -1.77 -4.91
CA LYS A 20 -55.87 -0.69 -4.48
C LYS A 20 -55.16 0.65 -4.44
N THR A 21 -55.91 1.71 -4.71
CA THR A 21 -55.36 3.07 -4.68
C THR A 21 -55.15 3.55 -3.25
N ILE A 22 -54.21 4.49 -3.05
CA ILE A 22 -53.91 5.06 -1.72
C ILE A 22 -55.17 5.65 -1.05
N ARG A 23 -56.11 6.18 -1.85
CA ARG A 23 -57.40 6.70 -1.36
C ARG A 23 -58.31 5.63 -0.78
N GLU A 24 -58.38 4.47 -1.43
CA GLU A 24 -59.17 3.33 -0.97
C GLU A 24 -58.55 2.69 0.28
N ILE A 25 -57.22 2.62 0.32
CA ILE A 25 -56.47 2.14 1.50
C ILE A 25 -56.73 3.04 2.70
N ALA A 26 -56.75 4.36 2.52
CA ALA A 26 -57.05 5.31 3.60
C ALA A 26 -58.45 5.15 4.16
N HIS A 27 -59.44 4.93 3.28
CA HIS A 27 -60.81 4.70 3.71
C HIS A 27 -60.97 3.39 4.48
N ALA A 28 -60.28 2.33 4.07
CA ALA A 28 -60.35 1.02 4.71
C ALA A 28 -59.52 0.89 6.00
N ALA A 29 -58.33 1.49 6.05
CA ALA A 29 -57.42 1.39 7.20
C ALA A 29 -57.58 2.53 8.22
N HIS A 30 -58.36 3.57 7.90
CA HIS A 30 -58.48 4.80 8.67
C HIS A 30 -57.11 5.40 9.03
N LEU A 31 -56.24 5.52 8.02
CA LEU A 31 -54.90 6.07 8.13
C LEU A 31 -54.73 7.25 7.18
N SER A 32 -53.82 8.16 7.52
CA SER A 32 -53.48 9.28 6.66
C SER A 32 -52.72 8.79 5.42
N PHE A 33 -52.78 9.55 4.32
CA PHE A 33 -52.00 9.23 3.11
C PHE A 33 -50.50 9.18 3.39
N SER A 34 -50.01 9.97 4.35
CA SER A 34 -48.60 9.98 4.76
C SER A 34 -48.20 8.66 5.44
N ASP A 35 -49.02 8.19 6.39
CA ASP A 35 -48.78 6.93 7.10
C ASP A 35 -48.83 5.74 6.14
N ILE A 36 -49.78 5.74 5.21
CA ILE A 36 -49.90 4.70 4.17
C ILE A 36 -48.68 4.67 3.27
N GLY A 37 -48.21 5.83 2.82
CA GLY A 37 -46.98 5.95 2.02
C GLY A 37 -45.74 5.45 2.77
N MET A 38 -45.64 5.73 4.07
CA MET A 38 -44.56 5.23 4.93
C MET A 38 -44.59 3.70 5.04
N ILE A 39 -45.77 3.12 5.29
CA ILE A 39 -45.94 1.66 5.43
C ILE A 39 -45.61 0.93 4.12
N ILE A 40 -46.05 1.48 2.99
CA ILE A 40 -45.76 0.91 1.66
C ILE A 40 -44.25 0.98 1.35
N ARG A 41 -43.58 2.10 1.65
CA ARG A 41 -42.13 2.25 1.45
C ARG A 41 -41.32 1.26 2.30
N ARG A 42 -41.70 1.08 3.57
CA ARG A 42 -41.13 0.07 4.48
C ARG A 42 -41.31 -1.35 3.92
N ALA A 43 -42.50 -1.68 3.44
CA ALA A 43 -42.82 -3.00 2.92
C ALA A 43 -42.10 -3.33 1.59
N ASN A 44 -41.86 -2.32 0.75
CA ASN A 44 -41.17 -2.46 -0.54
C ASN A 44 -39.64 -2.36 -0.43
N GLY A 45 -39.08 -2.29 0.79
CA GLY A 45 -37.62 -2.25 1.00
C GLY A 45 -36.96 -0.93 0.59
N HIS A 46 -37.74 0.15 0.45
CA HIS A 46 -37.25 1.50 0.12
C HIS A 46 -36.90 2.32 1.37
N ASP A 47 -36.53 1.67 2.47
CA ASP A 47 -35.86 2.32 3.61
C ASP A 47 -34.34 2.39 3.36
N LYS A 48 -33.97 3.05 2.26
CA LYS A 48 -32.69 3.74 2.16
C LYS A 48 -33.00 5.18 1.82
N ASP A 49 -32.63 6.04 2.76
CA ASP A 49 -32.40 7.47 2.58
C ASP A 49 -33.62 8.33 2.24
N GLY A 50 -34.07 9.13 3.21
CA GLY A 50 -35.04 10.18 2.89
C GLY A 50 -35.29 11.19 4.00
N ASP A 51 -35.84 10.78 5.14
CA ASP A 51 -36.54 11.77 5.98
C ASP A 51 -36.45 11.57 7.50
N ILE A 52 -35.68 10.59 7.99
CA ILE A 52 -35.49 10.37 9.43
C ILE A 52 -34.11 10.87 9.91
N GLU A 53 -33.04 10.75 9.11
CA GLU A 53 -31.68 11.06 9.58
C GLU A 53 -31.29 12.55 9.57
N THR A 54 -31.99 13.41 8.82
CA THR A 54 -31.65 14.84 8.75
C THR A 54 -31.99 15.60 10.04
N LYS A 55 -32.92 15.08 10.86
CA LYS A 55 -33.19 15.64 12.20
C LYS A 55 -32.08 15.28 13.19
N ASP A 56 -31.56 14.07 13.15
CA ASP A 56 -30.55 13.59 14.10
C ASP A 56 -29.15 14.15 13.83
N LEU A 57 -28.88 14.68 12.64
CA LEU A 57 -27.59 15.31 12.34
C LEU A 57 -27.50 16.74 12.84
N LYS A 58 -28.60 17.51 12.98
CA LYS A 58 -28.51 18.92 13.41
C LYS A 58 -27.84 19.09 14.77
N ASP A 59 -28.15 18.19 15.71
CA ASP A 59 -27.68 18.22 17.10
C ASP A 59 -26.35 17.47 17.32
N LYS A 60 -25.82 16.81 16.27
CA LYS A 60 -24.54 16.10 16.35
C LYS A 60 -23.35 17.06 16.22
N SER A 61 -22.23 16.66 16.83
CA SER A 61 -20.97 17.37 16.74
C SER A 61 -20.49 17.50 15.29
N THR A 62 -19.71 18.53 15.00
CA THR A 62 -19.13 18.77 13.67
C THR A 62 -18.30 17.58 13.19
N ALA A 63 -17.58 16.92 14.09
CA ALA A 63 -16.83 15.69 13.80
C ALA A 63 -17.75 14.56 13.31
N THR A 64 -18.86 14.31 14.01
CA THR A 64 -19.82 13.26 13.62
C THR A 64 -20.47 13.56 12.26
N LYS A 65 -20.75 14.84 11.98
CA LYS A 65 -21.24 15.28 10.66
C LYS A 65 -20.19 15.01 9.57
N ALA A 66 -18.91 15.32 9.83
CA ALA A 66 -17.83 15.06 8.89
C ALA A 66 -17.65 13.56 8.60
N LEU A 67 -17.61 12.72 9.64
CA LEU A 67 -17.53 11.28 9.51
C LEU A 67 -18.70 10.71 8.70
N PHE A 68 -19.92 11.20 8.94
CA PHE A 68 -21.08 10.82 8.15
C PHE A 68 -20.93 11.21 6.68
N LEU A 69 -20.54 12.46 6.38
CA LEU A 69 -20.32 12.92 5.01
C LEU A 69 -19.26 12.07 4.28
N PHE A 70 -18.17 11.71 4.97
CA PHE A 70 -17.15 10.81 4.41
C PHE A 70 -17.69 9.40 4.16
N SER A 71 -18.53 8.87 5.05
CA SER A 71 -19.15 7.56 4.87
C SER A 71 -20.08 7.49 3.65
N VAL A 72 -20.72 8.61 3.31
CA VAL A 72 -21.55 8.78 2.09
C VAL A 72 -20.69 9.00 0.83
N GLY A 73 -19.35 9.10 0.97
CA GLY A 73 -18.41 9.23 -0.14
C GLY A 73 -18.13 10.67 -0.57
N LYS A 74 -18.47 11.67 0.25
CA LYS A 74 -18.13 13.07 -0.03
C LYS A 74 -16.63 13.29 -0.03
N LYS A 75 -16.16 14.14 -0.95
CA LYS A 75 -14.73 14.49 -1.04
C LYS A 75 -14.33 15.45 0.09
N PRO A 76 -13.07 15.46 0.55
CA PRO A 76 -12.60 16.38 1.60
C PRO A 76 -12.92 17.85 1.34
N ILE A 77 -12.82 18.29 0.07
CA ILE A 77 -13.18 19.66 -0.31
C ILE A 77 -14.67 19.97 -0.11
N GLU A 78 -15.55 19.00 -0.39
CA GLU A 78 -17.00 19.16 -0.22
C GLU A 78 -17.36 19.21 1.26
N VAL A 79 -16.71 18.39 2.09
CA VAL A 79 -16.86 18.42 3.55
C VAL A 79 -16.38 19.75 4.13
N ALA A 80 -15.25 20.28 3.65
CA ALA A 80 -14.74 21.58 4.08
C ALA A 80 -15.74 22.72 3.78
N ILE A 81 -16.33 22.70 2.58
CA ILE A 81 -17.32 23.70 2.16
C ILE A 81 -18.62 23.55 2.96
N GLU A 82 -19.11 22.32 3.13
CA GLU A 82 -20.40 22.04 3.77
C GLU A 82 -20.38 22.31 5.28
N LEU A 83 -19.27 22.01 5.95
CA LEU A 83 -19.09 22.23 7.38
C LEU A 83 -18.35 23.51 7.73
N ASN A 84 -17.96 24.31 6.73
CA ASN A 84 -17.18 25.53 6.88
C ASN A 84 -15.92 25.33 7.74
N LEU A 85 -15.16 24.28 7.43
CA LEU A 85 -13.94 23.88 8.13
C LEU A 85 -12.68 24.26 7.34
N SER A 86 -11.60 24.51 8.04
CA SER A 86 -10.27 24.69 7.44
C SER A 86 -9.72 23.36 6.90
N ALA A 87 -8.76 23.44 5.97
CA ALA A 87 -8.12 22.26 5.40
C ALA A 87 -7.46 21.36 6.47
N SER A 88 -6.85 21.96 7.50
CA SER A 88 -6.23 21.21 8.61
C SER A 88 -7.25 20.45 9.45
N GLU A 89 -8.41 21.05 9.72
CA GLU A 89 -9.47 20.39 10.49
C GLU A 89 -10.08 19.22 9.69
N VAL A 90 -10.34 19.43 8.40
CA VAL A 90 -10.84 18.37 7.52
C VAL A 90 -9.83 17.24 7.40
N GLN A 91 -8.54 17.54 7.30
CA GLN A 91 -7.50 16.52 7.25
C GLN A 91 -7.50 15.67 8.53
N SER A 92 -7.55 16.28 9.71
CA SER A 92 -7.61 15.56 10.98
C SER A 92 -8.83 14.64 11.05
N LEU A 93 -9.99 15.11 10.60
CA LEU A 93 -11.23 14.33 10.60
C LEU A 93 -11.22 13.20 9.56
N LEU A 94 -10.54 13.41 8.43
CA LEU A 94 -10.35 12.40 7.40
C LEU A 94 -9.42 11.28 7.88
N GLU A 95 -8.34 11.63 8.57
CA GLU A 95 -7.43 10.65 9.19
C GLU A 95 -8.16 9.81 10.24
N GLU A 96 -9.00 10.44 11.07
CA GLU A 96 -9.87 9.75 12.02
C GLU A 96 -10.88 8.83 11.31
N PHE A 97 -11.52 9.32 10.25
CA PHE A 97 -12.43 8.51 9.43
C PHE A 97 -11.73 7.26 8.86
N TRP A 98 -10.54 7.40 8.29
CA TRP A 98 -9.78 6.27 7.77
C TRP A 98 -9.42 5.29 8.88
N ALA A 99 -8.97 5.76 10.05
CA ALA A 99 -8.66 4.90 11.18
C ALA A 99 -9.86 4.08 11.66
N LEU A 100 -11.08 4.61 11.55
CA LEU A 100 -12.33 3.94 11.92
C LEU A 100 -12.89 3.03 10.83
N ASN A 101 -12.73 3.40 9.56
CA ASN A 101 -13.34 2.70 8.44
C ASN A 101 -12.45 1.58 7.87
N ASP A 102 -11.15 1.85 7.74
CA ASP A 102 -10.16 0.91 7.24
C ASP A 102 -8.80 1.15 7.92
N HIS A 103 -8.64 0.48 9.06
CA HIS A 103 -7.47 0.65 9.92
C HIS A 103 -6.17 0.29 9.20
N GLU A 104 -6.18 -0.71 8.30
CA GLU A 104 -4.98 -1.14 7.58
C GLU A 104 -4.50 -0.06 6.60
N LEU A 105 -5.41 0.55 5.85
CA LEU A 105 -5.06 1.64 4.93
C LEU A 105 -4.50 2.84 5.69
N ALA A 106 -5.09 3.18 6.84
CA ALA A 106 -4.63 4.28 7.69
C ALA A 106 -3.21 4.04 8.23
N VAL A 107 -2.91 2.81 8.63
CA VAL A 107 -1.56 2.41 9.09
C VAL A 107 -0.55 2.53 7.95
N VAL A 108 -0.85 1.90 6.80
CA VAL A 108 0.04 1.91 5.62
C VAL A 108 0.31 3.34 5.14
N TYR A 109 -0.72 4.18 5.08
CA TYR A 109 -0.55 5.59 4.69
C TYR A 109 0.37 6.33 5.66
N ASN A 110 0.21 6.13 6.97
CA ASN A 110 1.06 6.76 7.97
C ASN A 110 2.52 6.31 7.90
N GLU A 111 2.78 5.04 7.54
CA GLU A 111 4.13 4.54 7.31
C GLU A 111 4.75 5.15 6.05
N VAL A 112 3.97 5.28 4.98
CA VAL A 112 4.46 5.65 3.64
C VAL A 112 4.47 7.16 3.40
N LYS A 113 3.67 7.95 4.12
CA LYS A 113 3.47 9.39 3.84
C LYS A 113 4.78 10.19 3.73
N ALA A 114 5.77 9.86 4.56
CA ALA A 114 7.07 10.53 4.56
C ALA A 114 7.87 10.33 3.26
N PHE A 115 7.68 9.21 2.57
CA PHE A 115 8.36 8.86 1.33
C PHE A 115 7.35 8.57 0.19
N LEU A 116 6.16 9.14 0.29
CA LEU A 116 5.06 8.93 -0.66
C LEU A 116 5.47 9.17 -2.13
N PRO A 117 6.25 10.22 -2.48
CA PRO A 117 6.69 10.42 -3.86
C PRO A 117 7.52 9.25 -4.40
N SER A 118 8.41 8.70 -3.57
CA SER A 118 9.26 7.56 -3.93
C SER A 118 8.44 6.27 -4.04
N PHE A 119 7.49 6.07 -3.13
CA PHE A 119 6.57 4.94 -3.17
C PHE A 119 5.68 4.96 -4.42
N LEU A 120 5.13 6.12 -4.78
CA LEU A 120 4.33 6.28 -5.98
C LEU A 120 5.16 6.00 -7.24
N LYS A 121 6.42 6.46 -7.30
CA LYS A 121 7.34 6.10 -8.41
C LYS A 121 7.53 4.60 -8.50
N LEU A 122 7.77 3.92 -7.38
CA LEU A 122 7.89 2.46 -7.35
C LEU A 122 6.60 1.79 -7.86
N PHE A 123 5.44 2.22 -7.37
CA PHE A 123 4.15 1.70 -7.79
C PHE A 123 3.91 1.88 -9.29
N HIS A 124 4.21 3.07 -9.84
CA HIS A 124 4.11 3.34 -11.27
C HIS A 124 5.06 2.46 -12.09
N CYS A 125 6.32 2.30 -11.67
CA CYS A 125 7.27 1.39 -12.30
C CYS A 125 6.77 -0.06 -12.33
N LEU A 126 6.19 -0.53 -11.23
CA LEU A 126 5.62 -1.88 -11.14
C LEU A 126 4.38 -2.02 -12.04
N LYS A 127 3.54 -0.98 -12.12
CA LYS A 127 2.34 -0.94 -12.96
C LYS A 127 2.69 -0.97 -14.45
N GLU A 128 3.63 -0.14 -14.89
CA GLU A 128 4.07 -0.07 -16.29
C GLU A 128 4.66 -1.41 -16.77
N ARG A 129 5.39 -2.09 -15.88
CA ARG A 129 5.99 -3.40 -16.15
C ARG A 129 5.01 -4.57 -16.00
N ARG A 130 3.73 -4.32 -15.67
CA ARG A 130 2.68 -5.33 -15.44
C ARG A 130 3.05 -6.36 -14.36
N VAL A 131 3.76 -5.93 -13.32
CA VAL A 131 4.25 -6.78 -12.21
C VAL A 131 3.30 -6.72 -11.00
N LEU A 132 2.21 -5.96 -11.09
CA LEU A 132 1.16 -5.85 -10.05
C LEU A 132 0.18 -7.04 -10.05
N ASP A 133 0.68 -8.24 -10.32
CA ASP A 133 -0.06 -9.48 -10.14
C ASP A 133 0.44 -10.15 -8.84
N GLU A 134 -0.48 -10.77 -8.10
CA GLU A 134 -0.23 -11.30 -6.75
C GLU A 134 0.98 -12.25 -6.72
N LYS A 135 1.11 -13.10 -7.74
CA LYS A 135 2.25 -14.03 -7.89
C LYS A 135 3.58 -13.31 -8.07
N HIS A 136 3.57 -12.23 -8.84
CA HIS A 136 4.75 -11.43 -9.15
C HIS A 136 5.16 -10.57 -7.96
N ILE A 137 4.19 -10.03 -7.22
CA ILE A 137 4.41 -9.30 -5.96
C ILE A 137 5.02 -10.24 -4.92
N PHE A 138 4.47 -11.44 -4.73
CA PHE A 138 5.02 -12.41 -3.77
C PHE A 138 6.46 -12.81 -4.12
N LYS A 139 6.74 -13.03 -5.41
CA LYS A 139 8.08 -13.33 -5.90
C LYS A 139 9.04 -12.14 -5.67
N PHE A 140 8.58 -10.92 -5.92
CA PHE A 140 9.35 -9.70 -5.65
C PHE A 140 9.66 -9.53 -4.17
N LEU A 141 8.68 -9.75 -3.28
CA LEU A 141 8.87 -9.68 -1.83
C LEU A 141 9.86 -10.74 -1.34
N ARG A 142 9.80 -11.96 -1.89
CA ARG A 142 10.78 -13.01 -1.61
C ARG A 142 12.20 -12.59 -2.03
N TYR A 143 12.35 -12.04 -3.23
CA TYR A 143 13.63 -11.54 -3.70
C TYR A 143 14.15 -10.38 -2.83
N ALA A 144 13.29 -9.42 -2.49
CA ALA A 144 13.66 -8.26 -1.70
C ALA A 144 14.08 -8.64 -0.27
N ASN A 145 13.41 -9.59 0.36
CA ASN A 145 13.67 -9.97 1.75
C ASN A 145 14.87 -10.89 1.95
N TYR A 146 15.13 -11.81 1.02
CA TYR A 146 16.14 -12.87 1.22
C TYR A 146 17.24 -12.81 0.17
N ASP A 147 16.84 -12.85 -1.10
CA ASP A 147 17.80 -13.08 -2.18
C ASP A 147 18.63 -11.83 -2.50
N LEU A 148 18.10 -10.62 -2.26
CA LEU A 148 18.82 -9.38 -2.52
C LEU A 148 19.97 -9.17 -1.53
N SER A 149 19.74 -9.42 -0.25
CA SER A 149 20.79 -9.36 0.77
C SER A 149 21.84 -10.44 0.56
N ASP A 150 21.42 -11.68 0.26
CA ASP A 150 22.36 -12.77 -0.05
C ASP A 150 23.19 -12.46 -1.31
N LEU A 151 22.55 -11.92 -2.35
CA LEU A 151 23.23 -11.50 -3.58
C LEU A 151 24.23 -10.38 -3.31
N MET A 152 23.86 -9.36 -2.53
CA MET A 152 24.78 -8.28 -2.14
C MET A 152 25.98 -8.82 -1.36
N ASN A 153 25.74 -9.71 -0.40
CA ASN A 153 26.80 -10.35 0.37
C ASN A 153 27.73 -11.16 -0.55
N ARG A 154 27.16 -11.91 -1.49
CA ARG A 154 27.94 -12.72 -2.43
C ARG A 154 28.77 -11.87 -3.39
N VAL A 155 28.21 -10.76 -3.90
CA VAL A 155 28.96 -9.79 -4.69
C VAL A 155 30.10 -9.20 -3.87
N GLN A 156 29.88 -8.89 -2.60
CA GLN A 156 30.93 -8.36 -1.72
C GLN A 156 32.04 -9.40 -1.48
N CYS A 157 31.68 -10.66 -1.20
CA CYS A 157 32.63 -11.75 -1.02
C CYS A 157 33.50 -11.95 -2.28
N LEU A 158 32.86 -12.05 -3.45
CA LEU A 158 33.57 -12.20 -4.72
C LEU A 158 34.49 -11.01 -5.01
N THR A 159 34.06 -9.80 -4.68
CA THR A 159 34.90 -8.60 -4.82
C THR A 159 36.15 -8.69 -3.94
N ASN A 160 36.01 -9.12 -2.68
CA ASN A 160 37.14 -9.32 -1.78
C ASN A 160 38.08 -10.43 -2.27
N ASP A 161 37.53 -11.53 -2.80
CA ASP A 161 38.32 -12.63 -3.35
C ASP A 161 39.14 -12.18 -4.57
N VAL A 162 38.55 -11.39 -5.47
CA VAL A 162 39.26 -10.80 -6.61
C VAL A 162 40.42 -9.94 -6.12
N ILE A 163 40.19 -9.04 -5.15
CA ILE A 163 41.23 -8.18 -4.58
C ILE A 163 42.36 -9.00 -3.96
N ASN A 164 42.03 -10.07 -3.21
CA ASN A 164 43.01 -10.95 -2.60
C ASN A 164 43.84 -11.69 -3.66
N LEU A 165 43.19 -12.29 -4.67
CA LEU A 165 43.85 -13.00 -5.75
C LEU A 165 44.76 -12.07 -6.58
N GLU A 166 44.32 -10.84 -6.84
CA GLU A 166 45.16 -9.82 -7.49
C GLU A 166 46.37 -9.43 -6.64
N GLY A 167 46.21 -9.38 -5.31
CA GLY A 167 47.32 -9.19 -4.37
C GLY A 167 48.32 -10.35 -4.41
N GLN A 168 47.84 -11.59 -4.39
CA GLN A 168 48.68 -12.78 -4.48
C GLN A 168 49.43 -12.85 -5.81
N LYS A 169 48.75 -12.54 -6.93
CA LYS A 169 49.36 -12.48 -8.25
C LYS A 169 50.50 -11.47 -8.30
N ARG A 170 50.32 -10.27 -7.74
CA ARG A 170 51.39 -9.25 -7.66
C ARG A 170 52.58 -9.74 -6.84
N ASN A 171 52.34 -10.31 -5.66
CA ASN A 171 53.41 -10.85 -4.82
C ASN A 171 54.22 -11.95 -5.53
N LEU A 172 53.54 -12.85 -6.25
CA LEU A 172 54.21 -13.89 -7.04
C LEU A 172 55.03 -13.31 -8.19
N LEU A 173 54.53 -12.27 -8.87
CA LEU A 173 55.29 -11.57 -9.91
C LEU A 173 56.55 -10.91 -9.34
N ASP A 174 56.45 -10.24 -8.19
CA ASP A 174 57.61 -9.61 -7.53
C ASP A 174 58.69 -10.64 -7.16
N LYS A 175 58.27 -11.80 -6.63
CA LYS A 175 59.18 -12.91 -6.34
C LYS A 175 59.85 -13.45 -7.61
N LEU A 176 59.10 -13.59 -8.70
CA LEU A 176 59.64 -14.08 -9.97
C LEU A 176 60.68 -13.10 -10.53
N ILE A 177 60.41 -11.79 -10.48
CA ILE A 177 61.35 -10.75 -10.88
C ILE A 177 62.63 -10.83 -10.04
N LEU A 178 62.51 -10.99 -8.72
CA LEU A 178 63.65 -11.11 -7.81
C LEU A 178 64.50 -12.35 -8.13
N TRP A 179 63.87 -13.52 -8.27
CA TRP A 179 64.58 -14.76 -8.60
C TRP A 179 65.25 -14.69 -9.97
N ASN A 180 64.62 -14.05 -10.94
CA ASN A 180 65.21 -13.87 -12.27
C ASN A 180 66.45 -12.96 -12.22
N ALA A 181 66.43 -11.91 -11.40
CA ALA A 181 67.61 -11.08 -11.16
C ALA A 181 68.75 -11.88 -10.52
N GLN A 182 68.45 -12.69 -9.50
CA GLN A 182 69.44 -13.55 -8.84
C GLN A 182 70.05 -14.58 -9.80
N LEU A 183 69.24 -15.21 -10.65
CA LEU A 183 69.72 -16.15 -11.68
C LEU A 183 70.65 -15.45 -12.68
N SER A 184 70.31 -14.24 -13.10
CA SER A 184 71.15 -13.42 -13.99
C SER A 184 72.51 -13.09 -13.34
N ASP A 185 72.52 -12.72 -12.06
CA ASP A 185 73.74 -12.44 -11.30
C ASP A 185 74.64 -13.67 -11.18
N LEU A 186 74.05 -14.83 -10.87
CA LEU A 186 74.76 -16.11 -10.80
C LEU A 186 75.32 -16.51 -12.17
N GLY A 187 74.56 -16.35 -13.25
CA GLY A 187 75.01 -16.59 -14.61
C GLY A 187 76.24 -15.74 -14.96
N ARG A 188 76.18 -14.43 -14.67
CA ARG A 188 77.32 -13.52 -14.86
C ARG A 188 78.54 -13.94 -14.04
N ALA A 189 78.36 -14.35 -12.78
CA ALA A 189 79.45 -14.80 -11.93
C ALA A 189 80.14 -16.07 -12.44
N ILE A 190 79.34 -17.04 -12.95
CA ILE A 190 79.85 -18.26 -13.56
C ILE A 190 80.66 -17.94 -14.82
N ASP A 191 80.15 -17.05 -15.68
CA ASP A 191 80.84 -16.64 -16.91
C ASP A 191 82.20 -15.99 -16.61
N ILE A 192 82.24 -15.09 -15.64
CA ILE A 192 83.48 -14.45 -15.18
C ILE A 192 84.48 -15.49 -14.69
N LYS A 193 84.04 -16.44 -13.85
CA LYS A 193 84.89 -17.50 -13.30
C LYS A 193 85.42 -18.43 -14.39
N ASN A 194 84.58 -18.78 -15.37
CA ASN A 194 84.99 -19.58 -16.53
C ASN A 194 86.03 -18.87 -17.40
N GLN A 195 85.89 -17.55 -17.59
CA GLN A 195 86.90 -16.75 -18.29
C GLN A 195 88.24 -16.69 -17.54
N GLN A 196 88.21 -16.56 -16.21
CA GLN A 196 89.42 -16.58 -15.39
C GLN A 196 90.14 -17.93 -15.45
N LEU A 197 89.41 -19.05 -15.34
CA LEU A 197 89.98 -20.39 -15.46
C LEU A 197 90.64 -20.63 -16.84
N LYS A 198 90.00 -20.18 -17.93
CA LYS A 198 90.57 -20.24 -19.28
C LYS A 198 91.86 -19.42 -19.45
N ARG A 199 92.06 -18.37 -18.65
CA ARG A 199 93.27 -17.54 -18.67
C ARG A 199 94.42 -18.14 -17.84
N MET A 200 94.13 -18.95 -16.82
CA MET A 200 95.14 -19.59 -15.97
C MET A 200 95.64 -20.94 -16.52
N GLY A 201 94.91 -21.56 -17.44
CA GLY A 201 95.30 -22.81 -18.11
C GLY A 201 96.09 -22.62 -19.43
N LYS A 202 96.61 -21.42 -19.68
CA LYS A 202 97.56 -21.08 -20.76
C LYS A 202 98.88 -20.69 -20.15
#